data_AF-A0A7C1Y4F2-F1
#
_entry.id   AF-A0A7C1Y4F2-F1
#
_cell.length_a   1.000
_cell.length_b   1.000
_cell.length_c   1.000
_cell.angle_alpha   90.00
_cell.angle_beta   90.00
_cell.angle_gamma   90.00
#
_symmetry.space_group_name_H-M   'P 1'
#
loop_
_entity.id
_entity.type
_entity.pdbx_description
1 polymer ?
#
loop_
_entity_poly.entity_id
_entity_poly.type
_entity_poly.pdbx_seq_one_letter_code
_entity_poly.pdbx_strand_id
1 'polypeptide(L)'
;MQSAASGKTNAIRRLNKHYLGFIVIRPIHAAPLGRTVMRWYPDDERYKSTPRVVEPAREYRVHLAGILLTVKGLAWQQQDTGVGACATIGLWTMLHSSAFDDHHAIPTTADITRAAHKRASLGTRMFPSTGLTLHQICEAVKEQNLAPVISEGDIQNAGNVIGFSKERFAASCASFIRSGYPVLVIGKLGELGGHAVCAVGFRSCAPPEIPEGRVCLQDSDVEYLYIHDDNIGPSVRFKISTEPNSGVVTLSPDAPPQRSKNPRFDRKEKHYNQFTPTQLLVAVHNDLRTSPDKLHGSGIMVASTVSRVLQTLANQTNTPGLGLALSTRFIKLAGYLTNELANTLGANPKLLGQVRMALAEDVPPMSLHIGVVRIGLDNSTPLIDILYDTTDSDRNHPVYAHVAYSSFMKPLIAQLEKVGVGEYGVCVEAF
;
A
#
# COMPACT_ATOMS: atom_id res chain seq x y z
N MET A 1 -29.17 8.50 20.31
CA MET A 1 -28.41 7.59 21.20
C MET A 1 -29.36 6.81 22.10
N GLN A 2 -30.16 7.45 22.96
CA GLN A 2 -31.08 6.78 23.91
C GLN A 2 -31.95 5.67 23.28
N SER A 3 -32.57 5.92 22.12
CA SER A 3 -33.35 4.89 21.40
C SER A 3 -32.54 3.69 20.92
N ALA A 4 -31.24 3.87 20.62
CA ALA A 4 -30.35 2.77 20.26
C ALA A 4 -29.91 2.00 21.51
N ALA A 5 -29.67 2.71 22.63
CA ALA A 5 -29.31 2.09 23.91
C ALA A 5 -30.44 1.25 24.51
N SER A 6 -31.71 1.53 24.17
CA SER A 6 -32.84 0.68 24.53
C SER A 6 -33.04 -0.54 23.62
N GLY A 7 -32.09 -0.82 22.72
CA GLY A 7 -32.10 -2.03 21.88
C GLY A 7 -32.87 -1.92 20.55
N LYS A 8 -33.41 -0.74 20.19
CA LYS A 8 -34.16 -0.60 18.92
C LYS A 8 -33.22 -0.77 17.71
N THR A 9 -33.41 -1.86 16.94
CA THR A 9 -32.55 -2.26 15.81
C THR A 9 -32.38 -1.16 14.75
N ASN A 10 -33.46 -0.47 14.39
CA ASN A 10 -33.40 0.63 13.40
C ASN A 10 -32.56 1.82 13.89
N ALA A 11 -32.64 2.12 15.19
CA ALA A 11 -31.83 3.19 15.79
C ALA A 11 -30.35 2.78 15.85
N ILE A 12 -30.05 1.52 16.17
CA ILE A 12 -28.68 0.97 16.16
C ILE A 12 -28.09 1.00 14.75
N ARG A 13 -28.84 0.56 13.73
CA ARG A 13 -28.41 0.60 12.32
C ARG A 13 -28.15 2.03 11.86
N ARG A 14 -29.05 2.96 12.18
CA ARG A 14 -28.88 4.39 11.87
C ARG A 14 -27.65 4.96 12.57
N LEU A 15 -27.40 4.61 13.83
CA LEU A 15 -26.24 5.08 14.58
C LEU A 15 -24.93 4.58 13.94
N ASN A 16 -24.83 3.28 13.64
CA ASN A 16 -23.69 2.70 12.92
C ASN A 16 -23.43 3.37 11.57
N LYS A 17 -24.50 3.63 10.79
CA LYS A 17 -24.38 4.33 9.50
C LYS A 17 -23.71 5.71 9.64
N HIS A 18 -23.96 6.43 10.73
CA HIS A 18 -23.42 7.78 10.96
C HIS A 18 -22.21 7.83 11.90
N TYR A 19 -21.77 6.68 12.44
CA TYR A 19 -20.63 6.63 13.35
C TYR A 19 -19.31 6.89 12.62
N LEU A 20 -18.62 7.97 12.99
CA LEU A 20 -17.39 8.40 12.30
C LEU A 20 -16.12 7.80 12.90
N GLY A 21 -16.21 7.10 14.03
CA GLY A 21 -15.06 6.56 14.74
C GLY A 21 -14.92 7.13 16.14
N PHE A 22 -13.72 7.03 16.70
CA PHE A 22 -13.44 7.40 18.10
C PHE A 22 -12.03 7.98 18.26
N ILE A 23 -11.88 8.73 19.34
CA ILE A 23 -10.61 9.27 19.84
C ILE A 23 -10.52 8.89 21.31
N VAL A 24 -9.43 8.26 21.73
CA VAL A 24 -9.13 8.07 23.14
C VAL A 24 -8.38 9.29 23.65
N ILE A 25 -8.89 9.91 24.72
CA ILE A 25 -8.20 11.03 25.40
C ILE A 25 -7.39 10.45 26.56
N ARG A 26 -6.07 10.61 26.50
CA ARG A 26 -5.13 10.21 27.54
C ARG A 26 -4.97 11.34 28.56
N PRO A 27 -4.77 11.01 29.85
CA PRO A 27 -4.43 12.00 30.88
C PRO A 27 -2.95 12.42 30.79
N ILE A 28 -2.45 12.73 29.59
CA ILE A 28 -1.07 13.13 29.31
C ILE A 28 -1.13 14.47 28.59
N HIS A 29 -0.83 15.57 29.30
CA HIS A 29 -1.00 16.93 28.77
C HIS A 29 -0.21 17.18 27.48
N ALA A 30 0.99 16.62 27.37
CA ALA A 30 1.84 16.78 26.17
C ALA A 30 1.37 15.94 24.97
N ALA A 31 0.66 14.85 25.21
CA ALA A 31 0.22 13.89 24.19
C ALA A 31 -1.21 13.37 24.45
N PRO A 32 -2.22 14.25 24.49
CA PRO A 32 -3.56 13.88 24.94
C PRO A 32 -4.28 12.92 24.00
N LEU A 33 -3.89 12.83 22.73
CA LEU A 33 -4.58 11.99 21.75
C LEU A 33 -3.97 10.58 21.73
N GLY A 34 -4.68 9.61 22.29
CA GLY A 34 -4.35 8.19 22.22
C GLY A 34 -4.92 7.53 20.95
N ARG A 35 -5.19 6.22 21.04
CA ARG A 35 -5.76 5.44 19.93
C ARG A 35 -6.97 6.14 19.33
N THR A 36 -6.83 6.51 18.08
CA THR A 36 -7.82 7.23 17.29
C THR A 36 -8.04 6.47 16.01
N VAL A 37 -9.29 6.16 15.70
CA VAL A 37 -9.67 5.53 14.43
C VAL A 37 -10.81 6.33 13.87
N MET A 38 -10.61 6.89 12.68
CA MET A 38 -11.59 7.72 12.01
C MET A 38 -11.97 7.10 10.67
N ARG A 39 -13.24 7.21 10.32
CA ARG A 39 -13.75 6.87 9.00
C ARG A 39 -13.19 7.87 8.00
N TRP A 40 -12.75 7.35 6.86
CA TRP A 40 -12.43 8.19 5.71
C TRP A 40 -13.65 9.00 5.27
N TYR A 41 -13.43 10.28 4.93
CA TYR A 41 -14.45 11.07 4.24
C TYR A 41 -14.88 10.36 2.95
N PRO A 42 -16.10 10.53 2.43
CA PRO A 42 -16.44 10.04 1.11
C PRO A 42 -15.64 10.79 0.04
N ASP A 43 -15.24 10.09 -1.02
CA ASP A 43 -14.70 10.75 -2.21
C ASP A 43 -15.80 11.59 -2.87
N ASP A 44 -15.38 12.72 -3.39
CA ASP A 44 -16.23 13.63 -4.15
C ASP A 44 -16.44 13.05 -5.56
N GLU A 45 -17.54 13.38 -6.23
CA GLU A 45 -17.80 12.96 -7.62
C GLU A 45 -16.64 13.39 -8.55
N ARG A 46 -16.01 14.52 -8.24
CA ARG A 46 -14.82 15.03 -8.95
C ARG A 46 -13.63 14.06 -8.95
N TYR A 47 -13.60 13.11 -8.02
CA TYR A 47 -12.53 12.13 -7.87
C TYR A 47 -12.98 10.70 -8.15
N LYS A 48 -14.11 10.51 -8.83
CA LYS A 48 -14.63 9.18 -9.15
C LYS A 48 -13.66 8.34 -9.98
N SER A 49 -12.88 8.97 -10.87
CA SER A 49 -11.82 8.33 -11.67
C SER A 49 -10.49 8.17 -10.94
N THR A 50 -10.32 8.83 -9.78
CA THR A 50 -9.09 8.85 -8.98
C THR A 50 -9.42 8.61 -7.50
N PRO A 51 -10.00 7.44 -7.18
CA PRO A 51 -10.46 7.14 -5.83
C PRO A 51 -9.29 7.04 -4.85
N ARG A 52 -9.62 7.13 -3.56
CA ARG A 52 -8.68 6.77 -2.50
C ARG A 52 -8.51 5.26 -2.38
N VAL A 53 -7.25 4.85 -2.25
CA VAL A 53 -6.80 3.47 -2.06
C VAL A 53 -6.30 3.39 -0.61
N VAL A 54 -7.01 2.62 0.21
CA VAL A 54 -6.94 2.62 1.70
C VAL A 54 -7.06 1.20 2.27
N GLU A 55 -6.60 0.21 1.53
CA GLU A 55 -6.63 -1.22 1.84
C GLU A 55 -6.03 -1.58 3.20
N PRO A 56 -5.01 -0.86 3.74
CA PRO A 56 -4.55 -1.13 5.09
C PRO A 56 -5.59 -0.84 6.19
N ALA A 57 -6.72 -0.21 5.85
CA ALA A 57 -7.80 0.02 6.80
C ALA A 57 -8.55 -1.28 7.15
N ARG A 58 -8.77 -1.50 8.45
CA ARG A 58 -9.53 -2.62 8.99
C ARG A 58 -10.78 -2.16 9.75
N GLU A 59 -11.66 -3.10 10.06
CA GLU A 59 -12.80 -2.84 10.93
C GLU A 59 -12.38 -2.83 12.41
N TYR A 60 -12.80 -1.80 13.13
CA TYR A 60 -12.68 -1.68 14.58
C TYR A 60 -14.06 -1.73 15.22
N ARG A 61 -14.17 -2.51 16.29
CA ARG A 61 -15.38 -2.67 17.09
C ARG A 61 -15.28 -1.87 18.38
N VAL A 62 -16.31 -1.10 18.69
CA VAL A 62 -16.43 -0.28 19.90
C VAL A 62 -17.75 -0.58 20.57
N HIS A 63 -17.72 -0.83 21.87
CA HIS A 63 -18.94 -0.98 22.67
C HIS A 63 -19.22 0.33 23.39
N LEU A 64 -20.35 0.96 23.08
CA LEU A 64 -20.82 2.20 23.72
C LEU A 64 -22.19 1.97 24.34
N ALA A 65 -22.29 1.98 25.67
CA ALA A 65 -23.53 1.75 26.40
C ALA A 65 -24.28 0.47 25.94
N GLY A 66 -23.55 -0.64 25.77
CA GLY A 66 -24.09 -1.91 25.28
C GLY A 66 -24.32 -2.00 23.76
N ILE A 67 -24.10 -0.92 23.01
CA ILE A 67 -24.26 -0.89 21.55
C ILE A 67 -22.92 -1.22 20.89
N LEU A 68 -22.91 -2.21 20.00
CA LEU A 68 -21.78 -2.48 19.12
C LEU A 68 -21.78 -1.46 17.95
N LEU A 69 -20.72 -0.66 17.88
CA LEU A 69 -20.43 0.28 16.82
C LEU A 69 -19.21 -0.20 16.02
N THR A 70 -19.25 -0.08 14.69
CA THR A 70 -18.13 -0.43 13.83
C THR A 70 -17.63 0.75 13.00
N VAL A 71 -16.31 0.87 12.86
CA VAL A 71 -15.66 1.87 12.01
C VAL A 71 -14.53 1.21 11.22
N LYS A 72 -14.48 1.47 9.91
CA LYS A 72 -13.35 1.09 9.05
C LYS A 72 -12.37 2.26 8.97
N GLY A 73 -11.12 2.02 9.32
CA GLY A 73 -10.03 3.01 9.32
C GLY A 73 -8.72 2.32 9.68
N LEU A 74 -7.67 3.09 9.95
CA LEU A 74 -6.44 2.58 10.56
C LEU A 74 -6.14 3.38 11.82
N ALA A 75 -5.61 2.72 12.85
CA ALA A 75 -5.36 3.37 14.12
C ALA A 75 -4.19 4.36 14.01
N TRP A 76 -4.36 5.51 14.65
CA TRP A 76 -3.34 6.52 14.88
C TRP A 76 -3.27 6.83 16.37
N GLN A 77 -2.15 7.36 16.82
CA GLN A 77 -2.02 7.99 18.12
C GLN A 77 -0.93 9.05 18.08
N GLN A 78 -1.01 10.03 18.96
CA GLN A 78 0.05 11.02 19.13
C GLN A 78 1.26 10.40 19.85
N GLN A 79 2.47 10.83 19.51
CA GLN A 79 3.69 10.39 20.19
C GLN A 79 3.68 10.83 21.66
N ASP A 80 3.96 9.87 22.54
CA ASP A 80 4.33 10.13 23.92
C ASP A 80 5.85 9.92 24.04
N THR A 81 6.59 11.02 24.16
CA THR A 81 8.05 11.04 24.20
C THR A 81 8.62 10.31 25.42
N GLY A 82 7.81 10.05 26.45
CA GLY A 82 8.21 9.22 27.59
C GLY A 82 8.36 7.73 27.23
N VAL A 83 7.69 7.26 26.18
CA VAL A 83 7.55 5.82 25.85
C VAL A 83 8.07 5.48 24.46
N GLY A 84 8.02 6.39 23.48
CA GLY A 84 8.37 6.05 22.10
C GLY A 84 8.81 7.24 21.26
N ALA A 85 9.45 6.90 20.14
CA ALA A 85 9.85 7.82 19.08
C ALA A 85 8.77 7.87 17.97
N CYS A 86 8.93 8.77 16.99
CA CYS A 86 8.08 8.83 15.79
C CYS A 86 8.00 7.46 15.08
N ALA A 87 9.14 6.78 14.93
CA ALA A 87 9.21 5.43 14.37
C ALA A 87 8.40 4.39 15.16
N THR A 88 8.30 4.52 16.50
CA THR A 88 7.47 3.64 17.33
C THR A 88 5.98 3.79 17.00
N ILE A 89 5.52 5.02 16.79
CA ILE A 89 4.13 5.31 16.43
C ILE A 89 3.82 4.85 15.01
N GLY A 90 4.74 5.07 14.07
CA GLY A 90 4.63 4.57 12.71
C GLY A 90 4.58 3.04 12.65
N LEU A 91 5.48 2.35 13.37
CA LEU A 91 5.46 0.90 13.53
C LEU A 91 4.15 0.41 14.15
N TRP A 92 3.67 1.06 15.21
CA TRP A 92 2.41 0.70 15.85
C TRP A 92 1.24 0.80 14.86
N THR A 93 1.16 1.90 14.10
CA THR A 93 0.16 2.09 13.03
C THR A 93 0.24 0.96 12.00
N MET A 94 1.45 0.62 11.57
CA MET A 94 1.68 -0.45 10.60
C MET A 94 1.19 -1.81 11.12
N LEU A 95 1.52 -2.15 12.37
CA LEU A 95 1.14 -3.41 13.02
C LEU A 95 -0.37 -3.54 13.28
N HIS A 96 -1.12 -2.44 13.34
CA HIS A 96 -2.59 -2.49 13.34
C HIS A 96 -3.14 -3.06 12.03
N SER A 97 -2.48 -2.79 10.91
CA SER A 97 -2.83 -3.36 9.59
C SER A 97 -2.30 -4.79 9.45
N SER A 98 -1.03 -5.00 9.84
CA SER A 98 -0.36 -6.29 9.70
C SER A 98 -0.81 -7.38 10.67
N ALA A 99 -1.67 -7.06 11.64
CA ALA A 99 -2.42 -8.04 12.41
C ALA A 99 -3.50 -8.70 11.51
N PHE A 100 -3.02 -9.56 10.60
CA PHE A 100 -3.74 -10.18 9.48
C PHE A 100 -4.60 -11.38 9.87
N ASP A 101 -4.58 -11.78 11.14
CA ASP A 101 -5.34 -12.90 11.70
C ASP A 101 -5.82 -12.60 13.13
N ASP A 102 -6.68 -13.47 13.66
CA ASP A 102 -7.19 -13.40 15.04
C ASP A 102 -6.13 -13.82 16.08
N HIS A 103 -4.94 -14.22 15.65
CA HIS A 103 -3.85 -14.71 16.51
C HIS A 103 -2.80 -13.63 16.80
N HIS A 104 -2.77 -12.55 16.02
CA HIS A 104 -1.83 -11.45 16.20
C HIS A 104 -2.41 -10.35 17.10
N ALA A 105 -2.03 -10.36 18.38
CA ALA A 105 -2.34 -9.27 19.30
C ALA A 105 -1.53 -8.02 18.91
N ILE A 106 -2.22 -6.88 18.77
CA ILE A 106 -1.57 -5.62 18.42
C ILE A 106 -0.71 -5.16 19.61
N PRO A 107 0.62 -5.03 19.46
CA PRO A 107 1.50 -4.70 20.58
C PRO A 107 1.29 -3.27 21.08
N THR A 108 1.63 -3.01 22.33
CA THR A 108 1.66 -1.64 22.86
C THR A 108 2.88 -0.89 22.34
N THR A 109 2.88 0.44 22.44
CA THR A 109 4.08 1.25 22.11
C THR A 109 5.27 0.88 22.98
N ALA A 110 5.04 0.53 24.25
CA ALA A 110 6.08 0.07 25.15
C ALA A 110 6.66 -1.29 24.72
N ASP A 111 5.82 -2.20 24.23
CA ASP A 111 6.27 -3.50 23.71
C ASP A 111 7.11 -3.31 22.44
N ILE A 112 6.70 -2.42 21.54
CA ILE A 112 7.47 -2.08 20.33
C ILE A 112 8.83 -1.47 20.70
N THR A 113 8.86 -0.50 21.61
CA THR A 113 10.12 0.11 22.07
C THR A 113 11.03 -0.95 22.73
N ARG A 114 10.47 -1.85 23.54
CA ARG A 114 11.21 -2.94 24.17
C ARG A 114 11.78 -3.91 23.14
N ALA A 115 10.97 -4.31 22.15
CA ALA A 115 11.39 -5.18 21.05
C ALA A 115 12.54 -4.55 20.25
N ALA A 116 12.44 -3.25 19.95
CA ALA A 116 13.47 -2.49 19.24
C ALA A 116 14.83 -2.48 19.98
N HIS A 117 14.81 -2.56 21.31
CA HIS A 117 16.01 -2.53 22.17
C HIS A 117 16.46 -3.91 22.65
N LYS A 118 15.76 -5.00 22.29
CA LYS A 118 16.01 -6.34 22.84
C LYS A 118 17.39 -6.89 22.47
N ARG A 119 17.87 -6.61 21.26
CA ARG A 119 19.16 -7.10 20.73
C ARG A 119 20.05 -5.99 20.19
N ALA A 120 19.47 -4.89 19.72
CA ALA A 120 20.19 -3.78 19.08
C ALA A 120 20.73 -2.72 20.07
N SER A 121 20.51 -2.89 21.38
CA SER A 121 20.96 -1.92 22.39
C SER A 121 22.32 -2.30 22.98
N LEU A 122 23.37 -1.72 22.42
CA LEU A 122 24.71 -1.71 23.04
C LEU A 122 24.73 -0.70 24.22
N GLY A 123 24.07 -1.04 25.33
CA GLY A 123 24.29 -0.39 26.63
C GLY A 123 23.59 0.96 26.90
N THR A 124 22.71 1.43 26.01
CA THR A 124 21.94 2.67 26.22
C THR A 124 20.63 2.43 27.00
N ARG A 125 20.16 3.45 27.75
CA ARG A 125 18.86 3.39 28.44
C ARG A 125 17.72 3.27 27.43
N MET A 126 16.75 2.38 27.71
CA MET A 126 15.60 2.09 26.83
C MET A 126 14.53 3.20 26.83
N PHE A 127 14.35 3.87 27.97
CA PHE A 127 13.40 4.96 28.14
C PHE A 127 14.07 6.17 28.80
N PRO A 128 13.76 7.41 28.39
CA PRO A 128 12.95 7.77 27.22
C PRO A 128 13.66 7.43 25.89
N SER A 129 12.91 7.13 24.84
CA SER A 129 13.49 6.84 23.51
C SER A 129 13.67 8.13 22.72
N THR A 130 14.90 8.41 22.27
CA THR A 130 15.27 9.61 21.49
C THR A 130 15.19 9.41 19.98
N GLY A 131 14.72 8.25 19.53
CA GLY A 131 14.74 7.81 18.13
C GLY A 131 14.99 6.31 18.02
N LEU A 132 14.69 5.73 16.86
CA LEU A 132 15.05 4.34 16.54
C LEU A 132 15.92 4.34 15.28
N THR A 133 17.01 3.57 15.30
CA THR A 133 17.78 3.28 14.09
C THR A 133 17.03 2.29 13.20
N LEU A 134 17.37 2.22 11.91
CA LEU A 134 16.77 1.25 10.99
C LEU A 134 16.88 -0.20 11.49
N HIS A 135 18.01 -0.57 12.09
CA HIS A 135 18.20 -1.89 12.69
C HIS A 135 17.23 -2.14 13.85
N GLN A 136 17.04 -1.16 14.74
CA GLN A 136 16.08 -1.26 15.84
C GLN A 136 14.63 -1.39 15.34
N ILE A 137 14.28 -0.66 14.27
CA ILE A 137 12.97 -0.78 13.61
C ILE A 137 12.78 -2.19 13.04
N CYS A 138 13.79 -2.74 12.35
CA CYS A 138 13.74 -4.09 11.80
C CYS A 138 13.61 -5.17 12.88
N GLU A 139 14.34 -5.03 13.99
CA GLU A 139 14.25 -5.97 15.12
C GLU A 139 12.85 -5.92 15.76
N ALA A 140 12.25 -4.73 15.89
CA ALA A 140 10.88 -4.60 16.38
C ALA A 140 9.87 -5.34 15.49
N VAL A 141 10.04 -5.30 14.16
CA VAL A 141 9.19 -6.04 13.21
C VAL A 141 9.39 -7.55 13.36
N LYS A 142 10.63 -8.04 13.42
CA LYS A 142 10.93 -9.47 13.56
C LYS A 142 10.38 -10.07 14.85
N GLU A 143 10.43 -9.32 15.95
CA GLU A 143 9.87 -9.74 17.25
C GLU A 143 8.33 -9.89 17.22
N GLN A 144 7.66 -9.34 16.21
CA GLN A 144 6.25 -9.60 15.93
C GLN A 144 6.04 -10.76 14.95
N ASN A 145 7.04 -11.61 14.69
CA ASN A 145 6.96 -12.69 13.69
C ASN A 145 6.55 -12.18 12.29
N LEU A 146 7.08 -11.02 11.92
CA LEU A 146 6.94 -10.42 10.59
C LEU A 146 8.33 -10.20 9.97
N ALA A 147 8.38 -10.10 8.65
CA ALA A 147 9.60 -9.82 7.92
C ALA A 147 9.66 -8.32 7.58
N PRO A 148 10.74 -7.60 7.93
CA PRO A 148 10.95 -6.24 7.46
C PRO A 148 11.44 -6.26 6.01
N VAL A 149 10.73 -5.56 5.14
CA VAL A 149 11.14 -5.29 3.76
C VAL A 149 11.56 -3.83 3.66
N ILE A 150 12.76 -3.59 3.15
CA ILE A 150 13.35 -2.27 3.00
C ILE A 150 13.51 -1.96 1.52
N SER A 151 13.12 -0.77 1.10
CA SER A 151 13.44 -0.23 -0.22
C SER A 151 14.17 1.10 -0.04
N GLU A 152 15.29 1.27 -0.73
CA GLU A 152 16.10 2.47 -0.68
C GLU A 152 15.83 3.38 -1.89
N GLY A 153 16.10 4.67 -1.71
CA GLY A 153 16.06 5.65 -2.78
C GLY A 153 16.97 5.31 -3.96
N ASP A 154 16.51 5.60 -5.16
CA ASP A 154 17.22 5.37 -6.43
C ASP A 154 18.11 6.56 -6.86
N ILE A 155 18.00 7.71 -6.19
CA ILE A 155 18.85 8.88 -6.47
C ILE A 155 20.03 8.89 -5.50
N GLN A 156 21.24 8.91 -6.07
CA GLN A 156 22.50 8.91 -5.32
C GLN A 156 23.30 10.19 -5.58
N ASN A 157 24.06 10.62 -4.56
CA ASN A 157 25.07 11.67 -4.67
C ASN A 157 26.35 11.20 -3.98
N ALA A 158 27.47 11.23 -4.71
CA ALA A 158 28.77 10.77 -4.22
C ALA A 158 28.73 9.37 -3.56
N GLY A 159 27.94 8.45 -4.13
CA GLY A 159 27.78 7.08 -3.62
C GLY A 159 26.82 6.92 -2.43
N ASN A 160 26.20 8.00 -1.95
CA ASN A 160 25.19 7.94 -0.89
C ASN A 160 23.78 8.12 -1.46
N VAL A 161 22.83 7.32 -1.02
CA VAL A 161 21.41 7.50 -1.35
C VAL A 161 20.90 8.80 -0.73
N ILE A 162 20.42 9.72 -1.57
CA ILE A 162 19.89 11.02 -1.13
C ILE A 162 18.35 11.09 -1.17
N GLY A 163 17.70 10.16 -1.88
CA GLY A 163 16.25 10.02 -1.88
C GLY A 163 15.73 9.27 -3.09
N PHE A 164 14.42 9.35 -3.30
CA PHE A 164 13.73 8.67 -4.40
C PHE A 164 13.43 9.61 -5.57
N SER A 165 13.39 9.06 -6.79
CA SER A 165 12.65 9.66 -7.90
C SER A 165 11.14 9.57 -7.66
N LYS A 166 10.37 10.45 -8.29
CA LYS A 166 8.90 10.49 -8.14
C LYS A 166 8.26 9.15 -8.52
N GLU A 167 8.62 8.62 -9.68
CA GLU A 167 8.07 7.39 -10.24
C GLU A 167 8.30 6.20 -9.30
N ARG A 168 9.55 6.04 -8.85
CA ARG A 168 9.94 4.95 -7.95
C ARG A 168 9.23 5.04 -6.60
N PHE A 169 9.19 6.23 -6.00
CA PHE A 169 8.54 6.45 -4.71
C PHE A 169 7.03 6.19 -4.77
N ALA A 170 6.36 6.79 -5.77
CA ALA A 170 4.92 6.70 -5.96
C ALA A 170 4.49 5.25 -6.22
N ALA A 171 5.14 4.57 -7.17
CA ALA A 171 4.81 3.19 -7.51
C ALA A 171 5.07 2.22 -6.35
N SER A 172 6.17 2.39 -5.61
CA SER A 172 6.48 1.55 -4.45
C SER A 172 5.43 1.72 -3.34
N CYS A 173 5.12 2.97 -2.97
CA CYS A 173 4.09 3.24 -1.96
C CYS A 173 2.71 2.71 -2.39
N ALA A 174 2.32 2.94 -3.65
CA ALA A 174 1.05 2.48 -4.18
C ALA A 174 0.95 0.95 -4.21
N SER A 175 2.04 0.26 -4.57
CA SER A 175 2.11 -1.20 -4.57
C SER A 175 1.89 -1.77 -3.17
N PHE A 176 2.63 -1.28 -2.17
CA PHE A 176 2.51 -1.75 -0.79
C PHE A 176 1.16 -1.44 -0.17
N ILE A 177 0.67 -0.21 -0.31
CA ILE A 177 -0.61 0.19 0.26
C ILE A 177 -1.75 -0.61 -0.33
N ARG A 178 -1.77 -0.79 -1.66
CA ARG A 178 -2.78 -1.63 -2.34
C ARG A 178 -2.69 -3.10 -1.91
N SER A 179 -1.50 -3.55 -1.53
CA SER A 179 -1.27 -4.89 -0.95
C SER A 179 -1.75 -5.01 0.50
N GLY A 180 -2.29 -3.94 1.10
CA GLY A 180 -2.75 -3.89 2.48
C GLY A 180 -1.63 -3.64 3.50
N TYR A 181 -0.43 -3.27 3.03
CA TYR A 181 0.71 -2.97 3.91
C TYR A 181 0.93 -1.45 4.01
N PRO A 182 0.74 -0.84 5.20
CA PRO A 182 1.18 0.52 5.45
C PRO A 182 2.69 0.64 5.25
N VAL A 183 3.12 1.79 4.76
CA VAL A 183 4.54 2.04 4.47
C VAL A 183 5.09 2.99 5.51
N LEU A 184 6.08 2.53 6.27
CA LEU A 184 6.88 3.41 7.13
C LEU A 184 7.87 4.17 6.24
N VAL A 185 7.62 5.45 6.03
CA VAL A 185 8.47 6.35 5.26
C VAL A 185 9.49 6.98 6.20
N ILE A 186 10.77 6.75 5.93
CA ILE A 186 11.88 7.21 6.74
C ILE A 186 12.69 8.22 5.92
N GLY A 187 13.04 9.35 6.53
CA GLY A 187 13.74 10.41 5.81
C GLY A 187 14.16 11.57 6.70
N LYS A 188 14.43 12.72 6.08
CA LYS A 188 14.84 13.96 6.77
C LYS A 188 13.71 14.99 6.75
N LEU A 189 13.44 15.61 7.89
CA LEU A 189 12.42 16.66 8.04
C LEU A 189 13.07 18.03 8.15
N GLY A 190 13.45 18.62 7.01
CA GLY A 190 14.28 19.82 6.94
C GLY A 190 15.53 19.69 7.82
N GLU A 191 15.84 20.75 8.57
CA GLU A 191 16.98 20.80 9.50
C GLU A 191 16.73 20.11 10.84
N LEU A 192 15.51 19.59 11.10
CA LEU A 192 15.17 18.94 12.36
C LEU A 192 15.74 17.52 12.49
N GLY A 193 16.33 16.99 11.41
CA GLY A 193 16.95 15.67 11.39
C GLY A 193 16.01 14.56 10.91
N GLY A 194 16.24 13.34 11.41
CA GLY A 194 15.52 12.14 10.98
C GLY A 194 14.07 12.10 11.45
N HIS A 195 13.17 11.69 10.57
CA HIS A 195 11.74 11.52 10.88
C HIS A 195 11.19 10.26 10.23
N ALA A 196 10.17 9.68 10.86
CA ALA A 196 9.50 8.48 10.38
C ALA A 196 7.98 8.64 10.50
N VAL A 197 7.30 8.46 9.38
CA VAL A 197 5.83 8.60 9.27
C VAL A 197 5.24 7.39 8.59
N CYS A 198 3.97 7.10 8.80
CA CYS A 198 3.33 5.93 8.20
C CYS A 198 2.35 6.35 7.10
N ALA A 199 2.65 6.03 5.84
CA ALA A 199 1.71 6.17 4.74
C ALA A 199 0.69 5.03 4.78
N VAL A 200 -0.59 5.40 4.84
CA VAL A 200 -1.72 4.48 5.09
C VAL A 200 -2.73 4.43 3.93
N GLY A 201 -2.51 5.27 2.93
CA GLY A 201 -3.40 5.43 1.80
C GLY A 201 -2.76 6.30 0.73
N PHE A 202 -3.30 6.27 -0.47
CA PHE A 202 -2.98 7.21 -1.53
C PHE A 202 -4.21 7.52 -2.37
N ARG A 203 -4.10 8.52 -3.25
CA ARG A 203 -5.11 8.78 -4.28
C ARG A 203 -4.62 8.22 -5.60
N SER A 204 -5.39 7.32 -6.21
CA SER A 204 -5.07 6.82 -7.55
C SER A 204 -4.88 7.97 -8.53
N CYS A 205 -3.96 7.81 -9.47
CA CYS A 205 -3.81 8.72 -10.59
C CYS A 205 -4.69 8.30 -11.77
N ALA A 206 -4.88 9.21 -12.72
CA ALA A 206 -5.41 8.83 -14.01
C ALA A 206 -4.43 7.85 -14.67
N PRO A 207 -4.92 6.94 -15.52
CA PRO A 207 -4.04 6.09 -16.30
C PRO A 207 -3.11 6.96 -17.17
N PRO A 208 -1.78 6.67 -17.20
CA PRO A 208 -0.86 7.48 -17.98
C PRO A 208 -1.11 7.27 -19.49
N GLU A 209 -0.88 8.31 -20.29
CA GLU A 209 -0.77 8.15 -21.74
C GLU A 209 0.57 7.50 -22.06
N ILE A 210 0.55 6.30 -22.65
CA ILE A 210 1.75 5.49 -22.86
C ILE A 210 2.05 5.42 -24.36
N PRO A 211 3.20 5.95 -24.81
CA PRO A 211 3.58 5.85 -26.21
C PRO A 211 3.71 4.40 -26.69
N GLU A 212 3.50 4.18 -27.99
CA GLU A 212 3.63 2.86 -28.61
C GLU A 212 5.01 2.22 -28.31
N GLY A 213 5.00 0.94 -27.95
CA GLY A 213 6.22 0.19 -27.64
C GLY A 213 6.86 0.55 -26.30
N ARG A 214 6.24 1.41 -25.49
CA ARG A 214 6.70 1.75 -24.13
C ARG A 214 5.92 1.01 -23.06
N VAL A 215 6.57 0.87 -21.90
CA VAL A 215 5.98 0.35 -20.67
C VAL A 215 6.11 1.44 -19.61
N CYS A 216 5.00 1.75 -18.93
CA CYS A 216 4.99 2.68 -17.80
C CYS A 216 4.35 2.03 -16.59
N LEU A 217 4.78 2.43 -15.39
CA LEU A 217 4.14 1.98 -14.16
C LEU A 217 2.82 2.73 -13.97
N GLN A 218 1.76 1.99 -13.67
CA GLN A 218 0.40 2.54 -13.58
C GLN A 218 0.27 3.65 -12.52
N ASP A 219 1.05 3.56 -11.43
CA ASP A 219 0.96 4.46 -10.29
C ASP A 219 2.09 5.51 -10.22
N SER A 220 2.87 5.70 -11.30
CA SER A 220 3.98 6.67 -11.32
C SER A 220 3.51 8.11 -11.07
N ASP A 221 2.26 8.42 -11.45
CA ASP A 221 1.69 9.77 -11.38
C ASP A 221 0.86 10.03 -10.13
N VAL A 222 0.93 9.16 -9.11
CA VAL A 222 0.28 9.43 -7.83
C VAL A 222 0.77 10.77 -7.26
N GLU A 223 -0.17 11.69 -7.06
CA GLU A 223 0.14 13.03 -6.55
C GLU A 223 0.03 13.13 -5.02
N TYR A 224 -0.80 12.28 -4.40
CA TYR A 224 -1.14 12.42 -3.00
C TYR A 224 -1.01 11.11 -2.23
N LEU A 225 -0.29 11.17 -1.12
CA LEU A 225 -0.29 10.16 -0.07
C LEU A 225 -1.12 10.63 1.12
N TYR A 226 -1.63 9.68 1.89
CA TYR A 226 -2.27 9.93 3.17
C TYR A 226 -1.42 9.35 4.28
N ILE A 227 -0.96 10.21 5.17
CA ILE A 227 0.08 9.90 6.14
C ILE A 227 -0.44 10.06 7.56
N HIS A 228 -0.15 9.06 8.38
CA HIS A 228 -0.23 9.11 9.82
C HIS A 228 1.08 9.69 10.33
N ASP A 229 1.02 10.92 10.82
CA ASP A 229 2.14 11.65 11.39
C ASP A 229 1.77 12.05 12.82
N ASP A 230 2.66 11.79 13.76
CA ASP A 230 2.47 12.03 15.19
C ASP A 230 2.46 13.51 15.58
N ASN A 231 3.07 14.39 14.78
CA ASN A 231 3.09 15.84 14.99
C ASN A 231 1.82 16.54 14.50
N ILE A 232 1.20 16.03 13.44
CA ILE A 232 0.09 16.73 12.76
C ILE A 232 -1.22 15.97 12.69
N GLY A 233 -1.23 14.64 12.83
CA GLY A 233 -2.46 13.86 12.99
C GLY A 233 -2.64 12.65 12.06
N PRO A 234 -3.82 12.02 12.13
CA PRO A 234 -4.16 10.88 11.29
C PRO A 234 -4.51 11.28 9.85
N SER A 235 -4.10 10.42 8.92
CA SER A 235 -4.51 10.43 7.50
C SER A 235 -4.39 11.80 6.83
N VAL A 236 -3.35 12.56 7.16
CA VAL A 236 -3.10 13.87 6.57
C VAL A 236 -2.72 13.71 5.10
N ARG A 237 -3.32 14.52 4.23
CA ARG A 237 -2.98 14.51 2.80
C ARG A 237 -1.65 15.21 2.59
N PHE A 238 -0.69 14.49 2.03
CA PHE A 238 0.60 15.02 1.59
C PHE A 238 0.67 15.03 0.08
N LYS A 239 1.23 16.08 -0.50
CA LYS A 239 1.56 16.16 -1.92
C LYS A 239 2.96 15.61 -2.15
N ILE A 240 3.11 14.79 -3.19
CA ILE A 240 4.39 14.33 -3.71
C ILE A 240 4.90 15.38 -4.69
N SER A 241 5.99 16.04 -4.35
CA SER A 241 6.67 17.04 -5.19
C SER A 241 8.11 16.59 -5.45
N THR A 242 8.77 17.16 -6.46
CA THR A 242 10.20 16.91 -6.72
C THR A 242 10.98 18.20 -6.51
N GLU A 243 12.13 18.10 -5.87
CA GLU A 243 13.07 19.21 -5.77
C GLU A 243 13.64 19.52 -7.17
N PRO A 244 13.58 20.78 -7.65
CA PRO A 244 13.92 21.12 -9.03
C PRO A 244 15.34 20.74 -9.46
N ASN A 245 16.31 20.81 -8.56
CA ASN A 245 17.72 20.60 -8.88
C ASN A 245 18.16 19.14 -8.79
N SER A 246 17.64 18.40 -7.81
CA SER A 246 18.07 17.03 -7.52
C SER A 246 17.12 15.98 -8.11
N GLY A 247 15.88 16.36 -8.45
CA GLY A 247 14.82 15.44 -8.83
C GLY A 247 14.28 14.59 -7.66
N VAL A 248 14.78 14.82 -6.45
CA VAL A 248 14.42 14.05 -5.26
C VAL A 248 13.01 14.39 -4.80
N VAL A 249 12.26 13.35 -4.45
CA VAL A 249 10.92 13.49 -3.87
C VAL A 249 10.97 14.27 -2.57
N THR A 250 10.00 15.14 -2.39
CA THR A 250 9.71 15.82 -1.15
C THR A 250 8.22 15.78 -0.87
N LEU A 251 7.88 15.68 0.42
CA LEU A 251 6.53 15.57 0.91
C LEU A 251 6.19 16.80 1.75
N SER A 252 5.03 17.39 1.46
CA SER A 252 4.47 18.49 2.24
C SER A 252 2.96 18.30 2.45
N PRO A 253 2.41 18.69 3.60
CA PRO A 253 0.97 18.69 3.82
C PRO A 253 0.29 19.60 2.79
N ASP A 254 -0.72 19.06 2.12
CA ASP A 254 -1.53 19.81 1.17
C ASP A 254 -3.00 19.55 1.51
N ALA A 255 -3.65 20.54 2.12
CA ALA A 255 -5.02 20.38 2.62
C ALA A 255 -6.01 20.20 1.47
N PRO A 256 -6.98 19.25 1.58
CA PRO A 256 -8.03 19.12 0.56
C PRO A 256 -8.80 20.43 0.40
N PRO A 257 -9.31 20.71 -0.83
CA PRO A 257 -10.10 21.90 -1.08
C PRO A 257 -11.22 22.05 -0.05
N GLN A 258 -11.37 23.26 0.49
CA GLN A 258 -12.32 23.53 1.55
C GLN A 258 -13.76 23.27 1.08
N ARG A 259 -14.46 22.38 1.78
CA ARG A 259 -15.85 22.02 1.45
C ARG A 259 -16.89 22.99 2.04
N SER A 260 -16.53 23.76 3.06
CA SER A 260 -17.43 24.70 3.73
C SER A 260 -16.85 26.11 3.72
N LYS A 261 -17.61 27.10 3.25
CA LYS A 261 -17.20 28.52 3.28
C LYS A 261 -17.20 29.13 4.69
N ASN A 262 -17.41 28.33 5.75
CA ASN A 262 -17.44 28.84 7.11
C ASN A 262 -16.02 29.19 7.59
N PRO A 263 -15.74 30.45 7.94
CA PRO A 263 -14.42 30.92 8.33
C PRO A 263 -13.92 30.32 9.66
N ARG A 264 -14.78 29.68 10.46
CA ARG A 264 -14.34 28.92 11.65
C ARG A 264 -13.53 27.66 11.30
N PHE A 265 -13.64 27.18 10.07
CA PHE A 265 -12.86 26.07 9.55
C PHE A 265 -11.70 26.53 8.67
N ASP A 266 -11.45 27.85 8.62
CA ASP A 266 -10.31 28.41 7.91
C ASP A 266 -9.04 27.94 8.60
N ARG A 267 -8.21 27.21 7.84
CA ARG A 267 -7.05 26.52 8.40
C ARG A 267 -5.92 27.52 8.53
N LYS A 268 -5.45 27.74 9.76
CA LYS A 268 -4.11 28.29 9.95
C LYS A 268 -3.11 27.27 9.42
N GLU A 269 -2.34 27.65 8.41
CA GLU A 269 -1.21 26.86 7.95
C GLU A 269 -0.28 26.63 9.15
N LYS A 270 -0.21 25.39 9.62
CA LYS A 270 0.89 24.99 10.49
C LYS A 270 2.09 24.81 9.59
N HIS A 271 3.15 25.56 9.86
CA HIS A 271 4.43 25.34 9.19
C HIS A 271 4.85 23.89 9.45
N TYR A 272 4.99 23.13 8.37
CA TYR A 272 5.53 21.78 8.38
C TYR A 272 6.77 21.80 7.50
N ASN A 273 7.89 21.33 8.03
CA ASN A 273 9.14 21.33 7.28
C ASN A 273 9.05 20.33 6.13
N GLN A 274 9.77 20.61 5.04
CA GLN A 274 9.81 19.71 3.90
C GLN A 274 10.39 18.34 4.32
N PHE A 275 9.68 17.27 4.01
CA PHE A 275 10.10 15.91 4.36
C PHE A 275 10.65 15.19 3.13
N THR A 276 11.92 14.81 3.18
CA THR A 276 12.63 14.13 2.09
C THR A 276 12.81 12.65 2.43
N PRO A 277 12.02 11.74 1.82
CA PRO A 277 12.14 10.30 2.05
C PRO A 277 13.43 9.73 1.46
N THR A 278 14.10 8.88 2.24
CA THR A 278 15.32 8.17 1.83
C THR A 278 15.14 6.67 1.83
N GLN A 279 14.25 6.15 2.67
CA GLN A 279 13.97 4.72 2.79
C GLN A 279 12.48 4.48 3.03
N LEU A 280 12.00 3.34 2.51
CA LEU A 280 10.69 2.78 2.81
C LEU A 280 10.89 1.48 3.59
N LEU A 281 10.08 1.28 4.63
CA LEU A 281 10.05 0.03 5.39
C LEU A 281 8.62 -0.47 5.50
N VAL A 282 8.45 -1.78 5.29
CA VAL A 282 7.15 -2.45 5.36
C VAL A 282 7.29 -3.73 6.18
N ALA A 283 6.31 -4.02 7.04
CA ALA A 283 6.23 -5.29 7.76
C ALA A 283 5.29 -6.25 7.04
N VAL A 284 5.85 -7.27 6.41
CA VAL A 284 5.13 -8.29 5.65
C VAL A 284 5.07 -9.62 6.40
N HIS A 285 4.20 -10.52 5.95
CA HIS A 285 4.12 -11.87 6.49
C HIS A 285 5.45 -12.61 6.32
N ASN A 286 5.87 -13.43 7.31
CA ASN A 286 7.14 -14.17 7.25
C ASN A 286 7.25 -15.14 6.06
N ASP A 287 6.11 -15.61 5.56
CA ASP A 287 6.07 -16.50 4.39
C ASP A 287 6.27 -15.75 3.07
N LEU A 288 6.21 -14.41 3.07
CA LEU A 288 6.51 -13.59 1.90
C LEU A 288 8.03 -13.47 1.75
N ARG A 289 8.62 -14.38 0.98
CA ARG A 289 10.06 -14.45 0.71
C ARG A 289 10.48 -13.68 -0.53
N THR A 290 9.57 -13.49 -1.48
CA THR A 290 9.79 -12.66 -2.67
C THR A 290 9.81 -11.18 -2.28
N SER A 291 10.89 -10.47 -2.63
CA SER A 291 10.95 -9.02 -2.43
C SER A 291 10.06 -8.27 -3.43
N PRO A 292 9.45 -7.12 -3.05
CA PRO A 292 8.71 -6.25 -3.97
C PRO A 292 9.56 -5.81 -5.15
N ASP A 293 10.84 -5.53 -4.92
CA ASP A 293 11.79 -5.14 -5.96
C ASP A 293 12.02 -6.26 -6.97
N LYS A 294 12.08 -7.52 -6.49
CA LYS A 294 12.15 -8.69 -7.36
C LYS A 294 10.86 -8.85 -8.18
N LEU A 295 9.68 -8.77 -7.56
CA LEU A 295 8.39 -8.85 -8.27
C LEU A 295 8.26 -7.74 -9.32
N HIS A 296 8.67 -6.54 -8.95
CA HIS A 296 8.70 -5.38 -9.82
C HIS A 296 9.63 -5.57 -11.02
N GLY A 297 10.86 -6.03 -10.77
CA GLY A 297 11.83 -6.34 -11.82
C GLY A 297 11.35 -7.44 -12.77
N SER A 298 10.74 -8.51 -12.25
CA SER A 298 10.09 -9.54 -13.06
C SER A 298 8.98 -8.94 -13.93
N GLY A 299 8.15 -8.07 -13.35
CA GLY A 299 7.07 -7.40 -14.09
C GLY A 299 7.58 -6.50 -15.22
N ILE A 300 8.61 -5.69 -14.97
CA ILE A 300 9.23 -4.84 -16.01
C ILE A 300 9.79 -5.71 -17.13
N MET A 301 10.48 -6.79 -16.80
CA MET A 301 11.09 -7.69 -17.79
C MET A 301 10.03 -8.34 -18.69
N VAL A 302 8.96 -8.87 -18.11
CA VAL A 302 7.88 -9.49 -18.88
C VAL A 302 7.12 -8.44 -19.70
N ALA A 303 6.71 -7.32 -19.09
CA ALA A 303 6.01 -6.25 -19.80
C ALA A 303 6.83 -5.67 -20.96
N SER A 304 8.14 -5.47 -20.79
CA SER A 304 9.03 -4.98 -21.86
C SER A 304 9.13 -6.00 -23.00
N THR A 305 9.18 -7.28 -22.67
CA THR A 305 9.22 -8.36 -23.67
C THR A 305 7.90 -8.41 -24.46
N VAL A 306 6.76 -8.40 -23.76
CA VAL A 306 5.43 -8.37 -24.36
C VAL A 306 5.28 -7.15 -25.28
N SER A 307 5.68 -5.96 -24.81
CA SER A 307 5.68 -4.72 -25.59
C SER A 307 6.48 -4.87 -26.88
N ARG A 308 7.72 -5.40 -26.79
CA ARG A 308 8.59 -5.60 -27.96
C ARG A 308 8.00 -6.56 -28.99
N VAL A 309 7.39 -7.66 -28.55
CA VAL A 309 6.74 -8.61 -29.46
C VAL A 309 5.51 -7.99 -30.12
N LEU A 310 4.65 -7.32 -29.35
CA LEU A 310 3.49 -6.62 -29.88
C LEU A 310 3.90 -5.55 -30.90
N GLN A 311 4.95 -4.77 -30.63
CA GLN A 311 5.47 -3.78 -31.57
C GLN A 311 5.98 -4.44 -32.87
N THR A 312 6.63 -5.59 -32.77
CA THR A 312 7.13 -6.32 -33.95
C THR A 312 5.97 -6.80 -34.81
N LEU A 313 4.92 -7.36 -34.20
CA LEU A 313 3.71 -7.79 -34.91
C LEU A 313 2.94 -6.61 -35.51
N ALA A 314 2.85 -5.50 -34.78
CA ALA A 314 2.22 -4.27 -35.24
C ALA A 314 2.92 -3.73 -36.51
N ASN A 315 4.25 -3.67 -36.50
CA ASN A 315 5.05 -3.27 -37.65
C ASN A 315 4.88 -4.21 -38.86
N GLN A 316 4.75 -5.52 -38.65
CA GLN A 316 4.54 -6.51 -39.72
C GLN A 316 3.14 -6.42 -40.34
N THR A 317 2.14 -6.06 -39.54
CA THR A 317 0.73 -5.98 -39.97
C THR A 317 0.30 -4.56 -40.34
N ASN A 318 1.22 -3.58 -40.25
CA ASN A 318 0.98 -2.16 -40.45
C ASN A 318 -0.18 -1.63 -39.58
N THR A 319 -0.26 -2.11 -38.34
CA THR A 319 -1.20 -1.66 -37.32
C THR A 319 -0.49 -0.80 -36.29
N PRO A 320 -1.20 0.11 -35.59
CA PRO A 320 -0.62 0.91 -34.50
C PRO A 320 -0.10 0.00 -33.39
N GLY A 321 1.06 0.36 -32.81
CA GLY A 321 1.57 -0.31 -31.62
C GLY A 321 0.69 -0.04 -30.39
N LEU A 322 1.04 -0.69 -29.28
CA LEU A 322 0.34 -0.52 -28.01
C LEU A 322 1.31 -0.01 -26.94
N GLY A 323 0.85 0.93 -26.12
CA GLY A 323 1.49 1.29 -24.86
C GLY A 323 0.98 0.41 -23.73
N LEU A 324 1.88 -0.08 -22.87
CA LEU A 324 1.52 -1.02 -21.80
C LEU A 324 1.69 -0.40 -20.40
N ALA A 325 0.64 -0.49 -19.60
CA ALA A 325 0.67 -0.15 -18.19
C ALA A 325 1.04 -1.39 -17.36
N LEU A 326 1.96 -1.23 -16.42
CA LEU A 326 2.40 -2.28 -15.50
C LEU A 326 2.01 -1.92 -14.06
N SER A 327 1.42 -2.87 -13.33
CA SER A 327 1.29 -2.79 -11.87
C SER A 327 1.72 -4.10 -11.21
N THR A 328 2.28 -3.98 -10.02
CA THR A 328 2.72 -5.14 -9.22
C THR A 328 2.20 -5.00 -7.80
N ARG A 329 1.77 -6.11 -7.19
CA ARG A 329 1.26 -6.13 -5.80
C ARG A 329 1.30 -7.53 -5.21
N PHE A 330 1.34 -7.60 -3.90
CA PHE A 330 1.10 -8.82 -3.15
C PHE A 330 -0.34 -8.83 -2.64
N ILE A 331 -1.03 -9.95 -2.73
CA ILE A 331 -2.41 -10.03 -2.25
C ILE A 331 -2.67 -11.41 -1.67
N LYS A 332 -3.52 -11.49 -0.64
CA LYS A 332 -4.06 -12.77 -0.19
C LYS A 332 -4.80 -13.43 -1.34
N LEU A 333 -4.59 -14.73 -1.57
CA LEU A 333 -5.27 -15.49 -2.63
C LEU A 333 -6.79 -15.30 -2.58
N ALA A 334 -7.38 -15.38 -1.38
CA ALA A 334 -8.80 -15.12 -1.18
C ALA A 334 -9.20 -13.71 -1.64
N GLY A 335 -8.39 -12.69 -1.34
CA GLY A 335 -8.64 -11.31 -1.77
C GLY A 335 -8.56 -11.13 -3.30
N TYR A 336 -7.64 -11.85 -3.96
CA TYR A 336 -7.59 -11.88 -5.42
C TYR A 336 -8.87 -12.48 -6.02
N LEU A 337 -9.26 -13.65 -5.52
CA LEU A 337 -10.45 -14.37 -5.99
C LEU A 337 -11.73 -13.57 -5.71
N THR A 338 -11.89 -12.99 -4.52
CA THR A 338 -13.13 -12.31 -4.14
C THR A 338 -13.23 -10.89 -4.67
N ASN A 339 -12.16 -10.09 -4.56
CA ASN A 339 -12.22 -8.65 -4.81
C ASN A 339 -11.64 -8.29 -6.18
N GLU A 340 -10.40 -8.69 -6.48
CA GLU A 340 -9.72 -8.28 -7.72
C GLU A 340 -10.41 -8.83 -8.96
N LEU A 341 -10.74 -10.12 -8.96
CA LEU A 341 -11.48 -10.72 -10.08
C LEU A 341 -12.91 -10.17 -10.17
N ALA A 342 -13.57 -9.88 -9.04
CA ALA A 342 -14.90 -9.27 -9.08
C ALA A 342 -14.87 -7.84 -9.63
N ASN A 343 -13.86 -7.06 -9.27
CA ASN A 343 -13.68 -5.70 -9.82
C ASN A 343 -13.42 -5.74 -11.33
N THR A 344 -12.74 -6.79 -11.81
CA THR A 344 -12.33 -6.90 -13.21
C THR A 344 -13.40 -7.56 -14.09
N LEU A 345 -14.03 -8.63 -13.61
CA LEU A 345 -14.96 -9.49 -14.38
C LEU A 345 -16.39 -9.45 -13.83
N GLY A 346 -16.68 -8.66 -12.80
CA GLY A 346 -17.98 -8.65 -12.12
C GLY A 346 -19.16 -8.23 -13.00
N ALA A 347 -18.90 -7.56 -14.12
CA ALA A 347 -19.91 -7.27 -15.14
C ALA A 347 -20.44 -8.55 -15.83
N ASN A 348 -19.67 -9.65 -15.82
CA ASN A 348 -20.06 -10.96 -16.34
C ASN A 348 -19.92 -12.05 -15.26
N PRO A 349 -20.96 -12.27 -14.44
CA PRO A 349 -20.90 -13.24 -13.33
C PRO A 349 -20.61 -14.68 -13.76
N LYS A 350 -21.02 -15.08 -14.96
CA LYS A 350 -20.76 -16.43 -15.49
C LYS A 350 -19.27 -16.61 -15.77
N LEU A 351 -18.66 -15.66 -16.48
CA LEU A 351 -17.22 -15.67 -16.75
C LEU A 351 -16.39 -15.58 -15.47
N LEU A 352 -16.79 -14.70 -14.53
CA LEU A 352 -16.15 -14.62 -13.21
C LEU A 352 -16.19 -15.97 -12.46
N GLY A 353 -17.32 -16.67 -12.51
CA GLY A 353 -17.46 -18.01 -11.93
C GLY A 353 -16.50 -19.01 -12.59
N GLN A 354 -16.45 -19.03 -13.93
CA GLN A 354 -15.57 -19.91 -14.69
C GLN A 354 -14.09 -19.68 -14.36
N VAL A 355 -13.63 -18.43 -14.36
CA VAL A 355 -12.23 -18.08 -14.03
C VAL A 355 -11.87 -18.50 -12.61
N ARG A 356 -12.78 -18.30 -11.64
CA ARG A 356 -12.56 -18.72 -10.24
C ARG A 356 -12.46 -20.24 -10.11
N MET A 357 -13.28 -20.99 -10.83
CA MET A 357 -13.22 -22.46 -10.82
C MET A 357 -11.95 -22.96 -11.49
N ALA A 358 -11.56 -22.42 -12.65
CA ALA A 358 -10.32 -22.79 -13.32
C ALA A 358 -9.09 -22.53 -12.43
N LEU A 359 -9.04 -21.38 -11.74
CA LEU A 359 -7.98 -21.09 -10.75
C LEU A 359 -7.98 -22.04 -9.54
N ALA A 360 -9.11 -22.68 -9.21
CA ALA A 360 -9.22 -23.58 -8.08
C ALA A 360 -9.03 -25.05 -8.44
N GLU A 361 -9.38 -25.45 -9.67
CA GLU A 361 -9.39 -26.83 -10.14
C GLU A 361 -8.16 -27.16 -10.99
N ASP A 362 -7.72 -26.24 -11.85
CA ASP A 362 -6.69 -26.50 -12.86
C ASP A 362 -5.30 -26.00 -12.45
N VAL A 363 -5.24 -24.99 -11.58
CA VAL A 363 -3.97 -24.40 -11.11
C VAL A 363 -3.49 -25.14 -9.86
N PRO A 364 -2.19 -25.47 -9.74
CA PRO A 364 -1.65 -26.05 -8.52
C PRO A 364 -1.98 -25.23 -7.27
N PRO A 365 -2.07 -25.85 -6.08
CA PRO A 365 -2.35 -25.13 -4.84
C PRO A 365 -1.43 -23.92 -4.68
N MET A 366 -2.03 -22.73 -4.64
CA MET A 366 -1.32 -21.46 -4.52
C MET A 366 -1.06 -21.10 -3.06
N SER A 367 0.01 -20.35 -2.82
CA SER A 367 0.35 -19.79 -1.52
C SER A 367 -0.71 -18.83 -0.97
N LEU A 368 -0.73 -18.65 0.37
CA LEU A 368 -1.66 -17.74 1.05
C LEU A 368 -1.60 -16.32 0.47
N HIS A 369 -0.39 -15.83 0.20
CA HIS A 369 -0.13 -14.58 -0.51
C HIS A 369 0.45 -14.90 -1.88
N ILE A 370 -0.05 -14.23 -2.92
CA ILE A 370 0.44 -14.36 -4.30
C ILE A 370 1.00 -13.03 -4.77
N GLY A 371 2.00 -13.08 -5.64
CA GLY A 371 2.53 -11.92 -6.33
C GLY A 371 1.75 -11.74 -7.62
N VAL A 372 1.13 -10.59 -7.83
CA VAL A 372 0.36 -10.29 -9.04
C VAL A 372 1.13 -9.25 -9.83
N VAL A 373 1.50 -9.62 -11.05
CA VAL A 373 1.98 -8.71 -12.09
C VAL A 373 0.85 -8.53 -13.08
N ARG A 374 0.26 -7.33 -13.12
CA ARG A 374 -0.80 -6.99 -14.08
C ARG A 374 -0.23 -6.12 -15.18
N ILE A 375 -0.44 -6.56 -16.41
CA ILE A 375 -0.15 -5.79 -17.62
C ILE A 375 -1.49 -5.42 -18.27
N GLY A 376 -1.65 -4.14 -18.57
CA GLY A 376 -2.84 -3.59 -19.21
C GLY A 376 -2.49 -2.57 -20.28
N LEU A 377 -3.52 -2.02 -20.92
CA LEU A 377 -3.41 -0.88 -21.83
C LEU A 377 -3.37 0.44 -21.06
N ASP A 378 -3.02 1.51 -21.77
CA ASP A 378 -3.05 2.90 -21.28
C ASP A 378 -4.42 3.31 -20.70
N ASN A 379 -5.53 2.78 -21.21
CA ASN A 379 -6.88 3.02 -20.67
C ASN A 379 -7.24 2.15 -19.44
N SER A 380 -6.26 1.48 -18.82
CA SER A 380 -6.44 0.53 -17.71
C SER A 380 -7.22 -0.75 -18.03
N THR A 381 -7.45 -1.07 -19.30
CA THR A 381 -7.99 -2.38 -19.69
C THR A 381 -6.94 -3.44 -19.39
N PRO A 382 -7.23 -4.44 -18.53
CA PRO A 382 -6.28 -5.49 -18.23
C PRO A 382 -6.12 -6.41 -19.44
N LEU A 383 -4.87 -6.81 -19.73
CA LEU A 383 -4.55 -7.80 -20.75
C LEU A 383 -4.22 -9.14 -20.13
N ILE A 384 -3.40 -9.13 -19.07
CA ILE A 384 -2.95 -10.33 -18.38
C ILE A 384 -2.59 -10.05 -16.92
N ASP A 385 -2.94 -10.99 -16.06
CA ASP A 385 -2.33 -11.14 -14.74
C ASP A 385 -1.38 -12.34 -14.74
N ILE A 386 -0.19 -12.19 -14.17
CA ILE A 386 0.76 -13.27 -13.93
C ILE A 386 0.85 -13.47 -12.43
N LEU A 387 0.56 -14.70 -11.99
CA LEU A 387 0.44 -15.07 -10.58
C LEU A 387 1.70 -15.82 -10.13
N TYR A 388 2.54 -15.12 -9.40
CA TYR A 388 3.81 -15.63 -8.88
C TYR A 388 3.65 -16.26 -7.50
N ASP A 389 4.43 -17.30 -7.25
CA ASP A 389 4.70 -17.77 -5.90
C ASP A 389 5.52 -16.74 -5.13
N THR A 390 5.15 -16.58 -3.87
CA THR A 390 5.83 -15.66 -2.94
C THR A 390 6.57 -16.37 -1.83
N THR A 391 6.44 -17.70 -1.75
CA THR A 391 7.01 -18.51 -0.66
C THR A 391 8.39 -19.08 -0.95
N ASP A 392 8.83 -19.00 -2.21
CA ASP A 392 10.19 -19.35 -2.63
C ASP A 392 11.14 -18.13 -2.58
N SER A 393 12.44 -18.38 -2.65
CA SER A 393 13.49 -17.36 -2.61
C SER A 393 13.54 -16.53 -3.89
N ASP A 394 14.09 -15.31 -3.84
CA ASP A 394 14.27 -14.43 -5.02
C ASP A 394 15.03 -15.09 -6.20
N ARG A 395 15.73 -16.22 -5.98
CA ARG A 395 16.39 -17.02 -7.03
C ARG A 395 15.39 -17.82 -7.86
N ASN A 396 14.35 -18.36 -7.21
CA ASN A 396 13.30 -19.15 -7.83
C ASN A 396 12.00 -18.35 -7.75
N HIS A 397 11.54 -17.84 -8.87
CA HIS A 397 10.33 -17.01 -8.91
C HIS A 397 9.28 -17.69 -9.78
N PRO A 398 8.77 -18.88 -9.37
CA PRO A 398 7.87 -19.66 -10.21
C PRO A 398 6.53 -18.95 -10.38
N VAL A 399 5.91 -19.19 -11.53
CA VAL A 399 4.57 -18.71 -11.87
C VAL A 399 3.60 -19.87 -11.73
N TYR A 400 2.56 -19.68 -10.91
CA TYR A 400 1.47 -20.65 -10.80
C TYR A 400 0.64 -20.70 -12.08
N ALA A 401 0.22 -19.52 -12.52
CA ALA A 401 -0.70 -19.34 -13.62
C ALA A 401 -0.63 -17.92 -14.20
N HIS A 402 -1.20 -17.75 -15.38
CA HIS A 402 -1.53 -16.45 -15.92
C HIS A 402 -3.00 -16.39 -16.34
N VAL A 403 -3.66 -15.29 -16.01
CA VAL A 403 -5.06 -15.01 -16.36
C VAL A 403 -5.09 -14.09 -17.56
N ALA A 404 -5.50 -14.61 -18.71
CA ALA A 404 -5.57 -13.86 -19.96
C ALA A 404 -6.95 -13.21 -20.12
N TYR A 405 -7.01 -11.87 -20.09
CA TYR A 405 -8.24 -11.09 -20.27
C TYR A 405 -8.53 -10.76 -21.73
N SER A 406 -7.61 -11.11 -22.64
CA SER A 406 -7.79 -10.93 -24.07
C SER A 406 -7.39 -12.18 -24.84
N SER A 407 -8.15 -12.50 -25.89
CA SER A 407 -7.98 -13.71 -26.69
C SER A 407 -6.61 -13.83 -27.36
N PHE A 408 -5.97 -12.71 -27.69
CA PHE A 408 -4.63 -12.71 -28.29
C PHE A 408 -3.50 -12.95 -27.28
N MET A 409 -3.75 -12.80 -25.98
CA MET A 409 -2.70 -12.99 -24.96
C MET A 409 -2.32 -14.46 -24.79
N LYS A 410 -3.28 -15.39 -24.90
CA LYS A 410 -3.01 -16.83 -24.82
C LYS A 410 -1.97 -17.31 -25.85
N PRO A 411 -2.16 -17.09 -27.17
CA PRO A 411 -1.18 -17.52 -28.17
C PRO A 411 0.15 -16.76 -28.03
N LEU A 412 0.13 -15.49 -27.60
CA LEU A 412 1.34 -14.69 -27.37
C LEU A 412 2.21 -15.28 -26.26
N ILE A 413 1.63 -15.59 -25.10
CA ILE A 413 2.35 -16.18 -23.97
C ILE A 413 2.88 -17.56 -24.33
N ALA A 414 2.06 -18.40 -24.96
CA ALA A 414 2.50 -19.72 -25.42
C ALA A 414 3.67 -19.64 -26.42
N GLN A 415 3.74 -18.57 -27.23
CA GLN A 415 4.88 -18.33 -28.11
C GLN A 415 6.13 -17.91 -27.32
N LEU A 416 5.99 -17.05 -26.31
CA LEU A 416 7.09 -16.64 -25.43
C LEU A 416 7.73 -17.84 -24.72
N GLU A 417 6.92 -18.76 -24.20
CA GLU A 417 7.42 -19.99 -23.56
C GLU A 417 8.18 -20.87 -24.57
N LYS A 418 7.65 -21.03 -25.79
CA LYS A 418 8.30 -21.82 -26.85
C LYS A 418 9.67 -21.30 -27.26
N VAL A 419 9.87 -19.98 -27.21
CA VAL A 419 11.17 -19.35 -27.51
C VAL A 419 12.08 -19.24 -26.28
N GLY A 420 11.69 -19.86 -25.15
CA GLY A 420 12.47 -19.91 -23.92
C GLY A 420 12.44 -18.60 -23.11
N VAL A 421 11.44 -17.74 -23.33
CA VAL A 421 11.32 -16.47 -22.61
C VAL A 421 10.35 -16.61 -21.44
N GLY A 422 10.85 -17.23 -20.37
CA GLY A 422 10.12 -17.44 -19.13
C GLY A 422 9.18 -18.65 -19.15
N GLU A 423 8.66 -18.98 -17.97
CA GLU A 423 7.63 -20.00 -17.74
C GLU A 423 6.46 -19.31 -17.04
N TYR A 424 5.24 -19.39 -17.58
CA TYR A 424 4.09 -18.62 -17.11
C TYR A 424 2.98 -19.49 -16.52
N GLY A 425 3.28 -20.76 -16.22
CA GLY A 425 2.36 -21.67 -15.56
C GLY A 425 1.08 -21.96 -16.35
N VAL A 426 0.01 -22.30 -15.65
CA VAL A 426 -1.28 -22.66 -16.26
C VAL A 426 -1.96 -21.42 -16.87
N CYS A 427 -2.44 -21.54 -18.11
CA CYS A 427 -3.23 -20.49 -18.75
C CYS A 427 -4.70 -20.57 -18.30
N VAL A 428 -5.23 -19.46 -17.75
CA VAL A 428 -6.65 -19.30 -17.41
C VAL A 428 -7.27 -18.25 -18.32
N GLU A 429 -8.31 -18.63 -19.07
CA GLU A 429 -8.98 -17.74 -20.02
C GLU A 429 -10.08 -16.92 -19.32
N ALA A 430 -10.04 -15.60 -19.51
CA ALA A 430 -10.96 -14.64 -18.90
C ALA A 430 -11.58 -13.67 -19.93
N PHE A 431 -11.93 -14.18 -21.12
CA PHE A 431 -12.55 -13.42 -22.22
C PHE A 431 -13.78 -14.10 -22.82
#